data_AF-A0AAE0PTB3-F1
#
_entry.id   AF-A0AAE0PTB3-F1
#
_cell.length_a   1.000
_cell.length_b   1.000
_cell.length_c   1.000
_cell.angle_alpha   90.00
_cell.angle_beta   90.00
_cell.angle_gamma   90.00
#
_symmetry.space_group_name_H-M   'P 1'
#
loop_
_entity.id
_entity.type
_entity.pdbx_description
1 polymer ?
#
loop_
_entity_poly.entity_id
_entity_poly.type
_entity_poly.pdbx_seq_one_letter_code
_entity_poly.pdbx_strand_id
1 'polypeptide(L)'
;RILPPDYTHHLCSYTCSGDESEFGTIFRCQFRLTLKSEAELLQWLSRFQEQSGLTWRKSKTYPAVGPVTKYRVDLRCHHNTRAKIESSRKTRNTGCPATVYLVVKNTTYSRGRESRSGDSHLREGLSAVITLRHEHNHRVAATDPHCWSDVSAGTVEQLKALFQNGHSPSSALETLKYDLREENGEDSTDGSVCPDVHYCHK
;
A
#
# COMPACT_ATOMS: atom_id res chain seq x y z
N ARG A 1 11.29 9.87 -5.83
CA ARG A 1 9.93 10.47 -5.93
C ARG A 1 8.93 9.36 -5.61
N ILE A 2 8.04 9.54 -4.62
CA ILE A 2 7.13 8.47 -4.16
C ILE A 2 5.79 8.40 -4.92
N LEU A 3 5.42 9.46 -5.65
CA LEU A 3 4.14 9.54 -6.35
C LEU A 3 4.27 9.03 -7.80
N PRO A 4 3.29 8.26 -8.30
CA PRO A 4 3.18 7.85 -9.71
C PRO A 4 3.39 9.00 -10.70
N PRO A 5 4.36 8.95 -11.63
CA PRO A 5 4.58 10.05 -12.57
C PRO A 5 3.44 10.18 -13.60
N ASP A 6 2.69 9.10 -13.85
CA ASP A 6 1.66 9.01 -14.90
C ASP A 6 0.38 9.79 -14.57
N TYR A 7 0.29 10.39 -13.40
CA TYR A 7 -0.90 11.08 -12.92
C TYR A 7 -0.59 12.55 -12.63
N THR A 8 -1.52 13.44 -12.98
CA THR A 8 -1.44 14.86 -12.65
C THR A 8 -1.92 15.09 -11.21
N HIS A 9 -0.97 15.40 -10.33
CA HIS A 9 -1.22 15.63 -8.91
C HIS A 9 -1.45 17.11 -8.62
N HIS A 10 -2.65 17.49 -8.19
CA HIS A 10 -2.94 18.85 -7.76
C HIS A 10 -2.76 18.98 -6.25
N LEU A 11 -1.66 19.58 -5.80
CA LEU A 11 -1.34 19.73 -4.37
C LEU A 11 -2.25 20.78 -3.72
N CYS A 12 -2.96 20.40 -2.65
CA CYS A 12 -3.84 21.30 -1.90
C CYS A 12 -3.21 21.78 -0.59
N SER A 13 -2.50 20.90 0.11
CA SER A 13 -1.80 21.25 1.35
C SER A 13 -0.58 20.37 1.54
N TYR A 14 0.50 20.94 2.07
CA TYR A 14 1.72 20.23 2.40
C TYR A 14 2.32 20.80 3.68
N THR A 15 2.66 19.93 4.61
CA THR A 15 3.39 20.27 5.83
C THR A 15 4.50 19.25 6.03
N CYS A 16 5.72 19.73 6.18
CA CYS A 16 6.89 18.90 6.46
C CYS A 16 7.39 19.27 7.85
N SER A 17 7.65 18.27 8.69
CA SER A 17 8.50 18.49 9.85
C SER A 17 9.92 18.56 9.30
N GLY A 18 10.60 19.69 9.47
CA GLY A 18 11.95 19.91 8.91
C GLY A 18 13.03 18.97 9.47
N ASP A 19 12.68 18.14 10.44
CA ASP A 19 13.53 17.13 11.02
C ASP A 19 13.46 15.83 10.20
N GLU A 20 14.56 15.47 9.54
CA GLU A 20 14.73 14.12 9.01
C GLU A 20 14.84 13.16 10.19
N SER A 21 13.84 12.29 10.34
CA SER A 21 13.92 11.22 11.34
C SER A 21 14.91 10.15 10.87
N GLU A 22 15.40 9.33 11.80
CA GLU A 22 16.17 8.12 11.48
C GLU A 22 15.43 7.14 10.53
N PHE A 23 14.12 7.33 10.36
CA PHE A 23 13.23 6.53 9.55
C PHE A 23 12.88 7.17 8.19
N GLY A 24 13.31 8.41 7.96
CA GLY A 24 13.03 9.20 6.75
C GLY A 24 12.30 10.51 7.02
N THR A 25 11.88 11.17 5.93
CA THR A 25 11.18 12.46 5.97
C THR A 25 9.77 12.31 6.54
N ILE A 26 9.43 13.14 7.54
CA ILE A 26 8.08 13.19 8.10
C ILE A 26 7.29 14.31 7.43
N PHE A 27 6.21 13.95 6.75
CA PHE A 27 5.34 14.94 6.13
C PHE A 27 3.87 14.51 6.11
N ARG A 28 3.00 15.51 5.94
CA ARG A 28 1.60 15.34 5.62
C ARG A 28 1.29 16.10 4.35
N CYS A 29 0.57 15.46 3.46
CA CYS A 29 0.09 16.14 2.26
C CYS A 29 -1.34 15.74 1.92
N GLN A 30 -2.04 16.68 1.31
CA GLN A 30 -3.31 16.44 0.67
C GLN A 30 -3.19 16.94 -0.76
N PHE A 31 -3.59 16.08 -1.69
CA PHE A 31 -3.63 16.41 -3.11
C PHE A 31 -4.85 15.77 -3.74
N ARG A 32 -5.14 16.21 -4.96
CA ARG A 32 -6.27 15.73 -5.75
C ARG A 32 -5.85 15.21 -7.10
N LEU A 33 -6.69 14.33 -7.62
CA LEU A 33 -6.54 13.70 -8.94
C LEU A 33 -7.89 13.73 -9.68
N THR A 34 -7.84 13.56 -10.99
CA THR A 34 -9.01 13.50 -11.88
C THR A 34 -9.74 12.15 -11.88
N LEU A 35 -9.42 11.25 -10.94
CA LEU A 35 -9.99 9.89 -10.86
C LEU A 35 -11.43 9.93 -10.35
N LYS A 36 -12.34 9.20 -11.01
CA LYS A 36 -13.80 9.27 -10.82
C LYS A 36 -14.42 7.97 -10.29
N SER A 37 -13.64 6.91 -10.22
CA SER A 37 -14.09 5.57 -9.81
C SER A 37 -13.21 4.96 -8.72
N GLU A 38 -13.78 3.98 -8.01
CA GLU A 38 -13.01 3.14 -7.08
C GLU A 38 -11.91 2.38 -7.83
N ALA A 39 -12.20 1.82 -9.01
CA ALA A 39 -11.25 1.02 -9.78
C ALA A 39 -9.99 1.82 -10.16
N GLU A 40 -10.15 3.04 -10.69
CA GLU A 40 -9.04 3.94 -11.03
C GLU A 40 -8.22 4.32 -9.78
N LEU A 41 -8.89 4.59 -8.67
CA LEU A 41 -8.23 4.95 -7.41
C LEU A 41 -7.42 3.77 -6.83
N LEU A 42 -7.94 2.54 -6.95
CA LEU A 42 -7.22 1.33 -6.54
C LEU A 42 -6.04 1.03 -7.47
N GLN A 43 -6.16 1.32 -8.77
CA GLN A 43 -5.03 1.22 -9.70
C GLN A 43 -3.94 2.23 -9.35
N TRP A 44 -4.30 3.48 -9.05
CA TRP A 44 -3.36 4.48 -8.54
C TRP A 44 -2.68 4.02 -7.25
N LEU A 45 -3.44 3.42 -6.32
CA LEU A 45 -2.88 2.88 -5.08
C LEU A 45 -1.84 1.78 -5.36
N SER A 46 -2.11 0.85 -6.29
CA SER A 46 -1.14 -0.19 -6.68
C SER A 46 0.17 0.44 -7.14
N ARG A 47 0.09 1.39 -8.08
CA ARG A 47 1.26 2.11 -8.60
C ARG A 47 2.00 2.88 -7.53
N PHE A 48 1.26 3.53 -6.63
CA PHE A 48 1.85 4.24 -5.50
C PHE A 48 2.63 3.29 -4.57
N GLN A 49 2.08 2.11 -4.28
CA GLN A 49 2.77 1.10 -3.47
C GLN A 49 4.03 0.56 -4.16
N GLU A 50 3.93 0.23 -5.45
CA GLU A 50 5.07 -0.22 -6.27
C GLU A 50 6.21 0.81 -6.25
N GLN A 51 5.89 2.09 -6.49
CA GLN A 51 6.91 3.13 -6.59
C GLN A 51 7.47 3.58 -5.25
N SER A 52 6.65 3.58 -4.19
CA SER A 52 7.10 3.99 -2.85
C SER A 52 7.75 2.87 -2.04
N GLY A 53 7.59 1.61 -2.47
CA GLY A 53 7.98 0.43 -1.68
C GLY A 53 7.15 0.26 -0.40
N LEU A 54 6.05 1.01 -0.24
CA LEU A 54 5.20 0.96 0.94
C LEU A 54 4.00 0.05 0.72
N THR A 55 3.75 -0.83 1.68
CA THR A 55 2.52 -1.64 1.69
C THR A 55 1.46 -1.01 2.61
N TRP A 56 0.30 -0.70 2.04
CA TRP A 56 -0.85 -0.13 2.75
C TRP A 56 -1.97 -1.17 2.87
N ARG A 57 -2.60 -1.23 4.05
CA ARG A 57 -3.70 -2.16 4.35
C ARG A 57 -4.98 -1.42 4.66
N LYS A 58 -6.11 -1.96 4.21
CA LYS A 58 -7.43 -1.45 4.59
C LYS A 58 -7.58 -1.50 6.11
N SER A 59 -7.81 -0.32 6.69
CA SER A 59 -8.08 -0.13 8.12
C SER A 59 -9.59 -0.01 8.35
N LYS A 60 -10.24 0.86 7.56
CA LYS A 60 -11.69 1.08 7.58
C LYS A 60 -12.22 1.23 6.16
N THR A 61 -13.34 0.59 5.88
CA THR A 61 -14.14 0.80 4.67
C THR A 61 -15.43 1.47 5.07
N TYR A 62 -16.01 2.25 4.15
CA TYR A 62 -17.26 2.95 4.38
C TYR A 62 -18.24 2.51 3.29
N PRO A 63 -19.49 2.18 3.64
CA PRO A 63 -20.49 1.87 2.63
C PRO A 63 -20.75 3.09 1.75
N ALA A 64 -21.02 2.86 0.46
CA ALA A 64 -21.28 3.91 -0.52
C ALA A 64 -22.70 4.47 -0.34
N VAL A 65 -22.91 5.29 0.70
CA VAL A 65 -24.26 5.75 1.09
C VAL A 65 -24.41 7.28 1.07
N GLY A 66 -23.44 8.00 0.50
CA GLY A 66 -23.41 9.46 0.57
C GLY A 66 -23.73 10.16 -0.76
N PRO A 67 -24.53 11.25 -0.77
CA PRO A 67 -24.69 12.09 -1.96
C PRO A 67 -23.39 12.80 -2.37
N VAL A 68 -22.44 12.96 -1.43
CA VAL A 68 -21.18 13.69 -1.60
C VAL A 68 -19.99 12.78 -1.85
N THR A 69 -20.02 11.54 -1.35
CA THR A 69 -18.88 10.62 -1.39
C THR A 69 -19.30 9.32 -2.06
N LYS A 70 -18.66 9.04 -3.20
CA LYS A 70 -18.86 7.82 -3.97
C LYS A 70 -18.10 6.65 -3.35
N TYR A 71 -16.88 6.92 -2.88
CA TYR A 71 -16.01 5.91 -2.28
C TYR A 71 -15.12 6.51 -1.20
N ARG A 72 -14.88 5.76 -0.14
CA ARG A 72 -13.88 6.10 0.86
C ARG A 72 -13.26 4.83 1.45
N VAL A 73 -11.94 4.85 1.57
CA VAL A 73 -11.19 3.85 2.33
C VAL A 73 -10.09 4.53 3.13
N ASP A 74 -9.98 4.12 4.38
CA ASP A 74 -8.87 4.52 5.25
C ASP A 74 -7.87 3.35 5.28
N LEU A 75 -6.62 3.66 4.99
CA LEU A 75 -5.50 2.73 4.93
C LEU A 75 -4.52 3.01 6.05
N ARG A 76 -3.83 1.96 6.50
CA ARG A 76 -2.75 2.00 7.48
C ARG A 76 -1.52 1.32 6.92
N CYS A 77 -0.34 1.68 7.42
CA CYS A 77 0.86 0.95 7.09
C CYS A 77 0.72 -0.53 7.49
N HIS A 78 1.29 -1.43 6.67
CA HIS A 78 1.37 -2.84 6.98
C HIS A 78 1.99 -3.12 8.37
N HIS A 79 2.97 -2.33 8.81
CA HIS A 79 3.59 -2.46 10.14
C HIS A 79 2.67 -2.04 11.31
N ASN A 80 1.41 -1.68 11.05
CA ASN A 80 0.38 -1.48 12.05
C ASN A 80 -0.62 -2.66 12.02
N THR A 81 -0.22 -3.77 12.65
CA THR A 81 -1.07 -4.97 12.77
C THR A 81 -1.77 -5.01 14.13
N ARG A 82 -2.87 -5.76 14.24
CA ARG A 82 -3.76 -5.75 15.43
C ARG A 82 -3.23 -6.53 16.65
N ALA A 83 -2.01 -7.05 16.64
CA ALA A 83 -1.51 -7.86 17.74
C ALA A 83 -0.88 -7.00 18.84
N LYS A 84 -1.60 -6.85 19.97
CA LYS A 84 -1.07 -6.49 21.29
C LYS A 84 -0.52 -7.75 21.99
N ILE A 85 0.34 -8.51 21.33
CA ILE A 85 1.05 -9.58 22.05
C ILE A 85 2.37 -8.94 22.46
N GLU A 86 2.51 -8.66 23.76
CA GLU A 86 3.79 -8.34 24.37
C GLU A 86 4.71 -9.55 24.18
N SER A 87 5.44 -9.57 23.07
CA SER A 87 6.45 -10.58 22.82
C SER A 87 7.81 -9.90 22.84
N SER A 88 8.76 -10.48 23.56
CA SER A 88 10.17 -10.05 23.60
C SER A 88 10.90 -10.18 22.25
N ARG A 89 10.22 -10.68 21.20
CA ARG A 89 10.77 -10.84 19.85
C ARG A 89 10.44 -9.62 19.00
N LYS A 90 11.38 -9.22 18.13
CA LYS A 90 11.12 -8.19 17.10
C LYS A 90 9.97 -8.67 16.22
N THR A 91 8.79 -8.06 16.39
CA THR A 91 7.63 -8.40 15.58
C THR A 91 7.57 -7.50 14.35
N ARG A 92 6.90 -7.99 13.31
CA ARG A 92 6.54 -7.21 12.12
C ARG A 92 5.64 -6.00 12.45
N ASN A 93 5.09 -5.93 13.66
CA ASN A 93 4.25 -4.84 14.15
C ASN A 93 5.08 -3.79 14.90
N THR A 94 5.27 -2.62 14.29
CA THR A 94 5.88 -1.45 14.98
C THR A 94 4.83 -0.49 15.52
N GLY A 95 3.53 -0.77 15.31
CA GLY A 95 2.47 0.18 15.66
C GLY A 95 2.53 1.47 14.84
N CYS A 96 3.01 1.39 13.60
CA CYS A 96 3.28 2.53 12.73
C CYS A 96 2.07 3.49 12.61
N PRO A 97 2.23 4.80 12.88
CA PRO A 97 1.13 5.76 12.85
C PRO A 97 0.79 6.28 11.44
N ALA A 98 1.55 5.87 10.42
CA ALA A 98 1.33 6.30 9.04
C ALA A 98 -0.04 5.83 8.52
N THR A 99 -0.75 6.75 7.87
CA THR A 99 -2.10 6.52 7.33
C THR A 99 -2.29 7.17 5.97
N VAL A 100 -3.10 6.53 5.12
CA VAL A 100 -3.55 7.11 3.85
C VAL A 100 -5.06 7.10 3.82
N TYR A 101 -5.66 8.24 3.46
CA TYR A 101 -7.09 8.35 3.25
C TYR A 101 -7.35 8.57 1.78
N LEU A 102 -8.14 7.66 1.18
CA LEU A 102 -8.53 7.77 -0.21
C LEU A 102 -10.03 8.02 -0.29
N VAL A 103 -10.42 9.08 -0.99
CA VAL A 103 -11.80 9.50 -1.14
C VAL A 103 -12.09 9.82 -2.59
N VAL A 104 -13.16 9.26 -3.15
CA VAL A 104 -13.73 9.70 -4.43
C VAL A 104 -15.01 10.43 -4.12
N LYS A 105 -15.03 11.73 -4.42
CA LYS A 105 -16.21 12.56 -4.29
C LYS A 105 -17.13 12.36 -5.49
N ASN A 106 -18.43 12.54 -5.23
CA ASN A 106 -19.44 12.48 -6.27
C ASN A 106 -19.50 13.82 -7.01
N THR A 107 -19.32 13.79 -8.32
CA THR A 107 -19.42 14.97 -9.21
C THR A 107 -20.84 15.16 -9.75
N THR A 108 -21.68 14.13 -9.68
CA THR A 108 -23.05 14.12 -10.20
C THR A 108 -24.06 13.99 -9.07
N TYR A 109 -24.98 14.96 -8.94
CA TYR A 109 -26.13 14.90 -8.06
C TYR A 109 -27.30 14.12 -8.72
N SER A 110 -28.29 13.74 -7.92
CA SER A 110 -29.48 13.00 -8.38
C SER A 110 -30.10 13.60 -9.67
N ARG A 111 -30.51 12.73 -10.59
CA ARG A 111 -31.03 13.06 -11.95
C ARG A 111 -30.03 13.69 -12.93
N GLY A 112 -28.73 13.38 -12.81
CA GLY A 112 -27.72 13.78 -13.80
C GLY A 112 -27.34 15.27 -13.76
N ARG A 113 -27.67 15.97 -12.67
CA ARG A 113 -27.28 17.37 -12.45
C ARG A 113 -25.88 17.45 -11.86
N GLU A 114 -25.13 18.50 -12.18
CA GLU A 114 -23.83 18.74 -11.57
C GLU A 114 -23.96 19.00 -10.07
N SER A 115 -22.92 18.59 -9.32
CA SER A 115 -22.84 18.81 -7.87
C SER A 115 -22.95 20.30 -7.54
N ARG A 116 -23.86 20.67 -6.62
CA ARG A 116 -23.99 22.03 -6.07
C ARG A 116 -22.88 22.40 -5.08
N SER A 117 -21.83 21.59 -4.99
CA SER A 117 -20.72 21.83 -4.07
C SER A 117 -20.04 23.18 -4.36
N GLY A 118 -19.69 23.90 -3.29
CA GLY A 118 -18.83 25.09 -3.36
C GLY A 118 -17.34 24.76 -3.57
N ASP A 119 -16.98 23.48 -3.63
CA ASP A 119 -15.60 23.01 -3.85
C ASP A 119 -15.19 23.27 -5.31
N SER A 120 -14.34 24.30 -5.54
CA SER A 120 -13.86 24.69 -6.87
C SER A 120 -13.19 23.53 -7.62
N HIS A 121 -12.39 22.74 -6.91
CA HIS A 121 -11.69 21.59 -7.48
C HIS A 121 -12.66 20.54 -8.05
N LEU A 122 -13.88 20.40 -7.52
CA LEU A 122 -14.86 19.47 -8.11
C LEU A 122 -15.36 19.94 -9.47
N ARG A 123 -15.46 21.26 -9.67
CA ARG A 123 -15.83 21.86 -10.97
C ARG A 123 -14.73 21.66 -12.01
N GLU A 124 -13.48 21.64 -11.56
CA GLU A 124 -12.30 21.33 -12.37
C GLU A 124 -12.12 19.82 -12.64
N GLY A 125 -13.03 18.98 -12.14
CA GLY A 125 -12.98 17.53 -12.36
C GLY A 125 -12.03 16.76 -11.42
N LEU A 126 -11.47 17.42 -10.41
CA LEU A 126 -10.61 16.80 -9.40
C LEU A 126 -11.44 16.13 -8.30
N SER A 127 -12.02 14.98 -8.64
CA SER A 127 -12.94 14.22 -7.77
C SER A 127 -12.25 13.36 -6.72
N ALA A 128 -11.03 12.89 -6.97
CA ALA A 128 -10.30 12.08 -6.01
C ALA A 128 -9.48 12.95 -5.07
N VAL A 129 -9.60 12.70 -3.77
CA VAL A 129 -8.85 13.37 -2.71
C VAL A 129 -8.02 12.32 -1.99
N ILE A 130 -6.71 12.53 -1.96
CA ILE A 130 -5.75 11.69 -1.28
C ILE A 130 -5.13 12.49 -0.15
N THR A 131 -5.20 11.97 1.06
CA THR A 131 -4.51 12.53 2.22
C THR A 131 -3.50 11.52 2.72
N LEU A 132 -2.23 11.86 2.63
CA LEU A 132 -1.09 11.04 3.04
C LEU A 132 -0.51 11.61 4.32
N ARG A 133 -0.50 10.79 5.37
CA ARG A 133 0.23 11.05 6.62
C ARG A 133 1.44 10.12 6.64
N HIS A 134 2.57 10.64 6.18
CA HIS A 134 3.83 9.93 6.05
C HIS A 134 4.62 10.07 7.35
N GLU A 135 4.11 9.46 8.42
CA GLU A 135 4.74 9.42 9.74
C GLU A 135 5.09 7.97 10.06
N HIS A 136 6.26 7.53 9.61
CA HIS A 136 6.74 6.18 9.83
C HIS A 136 7.70 6.13 11.02
N ASN A 137 7.58 5.07 11.82
CA ASN A 137 8.50 4.77 12.93
C ASN A 137 9.39 3.55 12.63
N HIS A 138 9.48 3.20 11.36
CA HIS A 138 10.31 2.14 10.81
C HIS A 138 10.91 2.67 9.51
N ARG A 139 12.03 2.10 9.08
CA ARG A 139 12.67 2.53 7.84
C ARG A 139 11.70 2.37 6.66
N VAL A 140 11.63 3.42 5.85
CA VAL A 140 10.91 3.48 4.58
C VAL A 140 11.95 3.58 3.49
N ALA A 141 12.65 2.49 3.21
CA ALA A 141 13.62 2.45 2.12
C ALA A 141 13.07 1.58 0.98
N ALA A 142 13.07 2.14 -0.23
CA ALA A 142 12.72 1.42 -1.46
C ALA A 142 13.73 0.31 -1.83
N THR A 143 14.84 0.21 -1.11
CA THR A 143 15.98 -0.68 -1.39
C THR A 143 16.36 -1.58 -0.21
N ASP A 144 15.57 -1.62 0.87
CA ASP A 144 15.82 -2.62 1.92
C ASP A 144 15.21 -3.96 1.50
N PRO A 145 16.02 -4.99 1.18
CA PRO A 145 15.51 -6.32 0.83
C PRO A 145 14.75 -6.98 1.99
N HIS A 146 14.93 -6.49 3.22
CA HIS A 146 14.14 -6.89 4.38
C HIS A 146 12.79 -6.17 4.47
N CYS A 147 12.42 -5.37 3.47
CA CYS A 147 11.09 -4.77 3.43
C CYS A 147 10.12 -5.94 3.45
N TRP A 148 9.30 -5.96 4.49
CA TRP A 148 8.37 -7.03 4.77
C TRP A 148 7.20 -6.90 3.79
N SER A 149 7.50 -7.13 2.52
CA SER A 149 6.57 -7.12 1.41
C SER A 149 5.66 -8.34 1.52
N ASP A 150 4.54 -8.32 0.81
CA ASP A 150 3.81 -9.54 0.59
C ASP A 150 4.55 -10.43 -0.39
N VAL A 151 4.38 -11.74 -0.22
CA VAL A 151 4.85 -12.73 -1.18
C VAL A 151 4.14 -12.46 -2.51
N SER A 152 4.93 -12.39 -3.57
CA SER A 152 4.45 -12.07 -4.91
C SER A 152 3.46 -13.13 -5.38
N ALA A 153 2.51 -12.75 -6.24
CA ALA A 153 1.52 -13.69 -6.78
C ALA A 153 2.20 -14.86 -7.52
N GLY A 154 3.27 -14.59 -8.27
CA GLY A 154 4.04 -15.62 -8.98
C GLY A 154 4.69 -16.62 -8.02
N THR A 155 5.32 -16.14 -6.94
CA THR A 155 5.91 -17.00 -5.91
C THR A 155 4.84 -17.84 -5.20
N VAL A 156 3.66 -17.28 -4.94
CA VAL A 156 2.54 -18.02 -4.35
C VAL A 156 2.06 -19.13 -5.29
N GLU A 157 2.00 -18.89 -6.60
CA GLU A 157 1.63 -19.90 -7.59
C GLU A 157 2.66 -21.01 -7.69
N GLN A 158 3.95 -20.68 -7.70
CA GLN A 158 5.04 -21.66 -7.65
C GLN A 158 4.97 -22.54 -6.40
N LEU A 159 4.80 -21.93 -5.22
CA LEU A 159 4.64 -22.68 -3.96
C LEU A 159 3.41 -23.60 -3.99
N LYS A 160 2.28 -23.11 -4.53
CA LYS A 160 1.08 -23.94 -4.70
C LYS A 160 1.32 -25.14 -5.62
N ALA A 161 2.05 -24.96 -6.72
CA ALA A 161 2.39 -26.05 -7.63
C ALA A 161 3.29 -27.10 -6.93
N LEU A 162 4.28 -26.66 -6.15
CA LEU A 162 5.13 -27.56 -5.36
C LEU A 162 4.33 -28.34 -4.32
N PHE A 163 3.38 -27.70 -3.64
CA PHE A 163 2.50 -28.41 -2.70
C PHE A 163 1.59 -29.43 -3.39
N GLN A 164 1.05 -29.10 -4.56
CA GLN A 164 0.26 -30.04 -5.37
C GLN A 164 1.09 -31.24 -5.83
N ASN A 165 2.40 -31.04 -6.05
CA ASN A 165 3.34 -32.10 -6.40
C ASN A 165 3.82 -32.91 -5.17
N GLY A 166 3.29 -32.66 -3.98
CA GLY A 166 3.57 -33.44 -2.77
C GLY A 166 4.76 -32.96 -1.94
N HIS A 167 5.31 -31.78 -2.21
CA HIS A 167 6.37 -31.21 -1.37
C HIS A 167 5.83 -30.77 0.00
N SER A 168 6.64 -30.97 1.04
CA SER A 168 6.39 -30.38 2.36
C SER A 168 6.72 -28.88 2.36
N PRO A 169 6.20 -28.08 3.31
CA PRO A 169 6.53 -26.66 3.45
C PRO A 169 8.03 -26.33 3.40
N SER A 170 8.85 -27.14 4.06
CA SER A 170 10.32 -26.96 4.08
C SER A 170 10.95 -27.35 2.74
N SER A 171 10.55 -28.49 2.16
CA SER A 171 11.09 -28.95 0.88
C SER A 171 10.71 -28.02 -0.27
N ALA A 172 9.47 -27.54 -0.31
CA ALA A 172 9.01 -26.59 -1.33
C ALA A 172 9.82 -25.28 -1.28
N LEU A 173 10.13 -24.80 -0.08
CA LEU A 173 10.95 -23.60 0.08
C LEU A 173 12.40 -23.82 -0.37
N GLU A 174 12.99 -24.97 -0.07
CA GLU A 174 14.35 -25.31 -0.54
C GLU A 174 14.40 -25.42 -2.06
N THR A 175 13.40 -26.05 -2.68
CA THR A 175 13.28 -26.12 -4.15
C THR A 175 13.17 -24.72 -4.75
N LEU A 176 12.29 -23.87 -4.21
CA LEU A 176 12.15 -22.49 -4.67
C LEU A 176 13.46 -21.70 -4.56
N LYS A 177 14.20 -21.86 -3.44
CA LYS A 177 15.52 -21.22 -3.27
C LYS A 177 16.54 -21.70 -4.29
N TYR A 178 16.54 -23.00 -4.58
CA TYR A 178 17.41 -23.59 -5.58
C TYR A 178 17.12 -23.01 -6.97
N ASP A 179 15.85 -22.98 -7.39
CA ASP A 179 15.42 -22.44 -8.68
C ASP A 179 15.82 -20.96 -8.83
N LEU A 180 15.58 -20.17 -7.77
CA LEU A 180 15.97 -18.75 -7.75
C LEU A 180 17.48 -18.54 -7.84
N ARG A 181 18.28 -19.45 -7.27
CA ARG A 181 19.74 -19.39 -7.33
C ARG A 181 20.24 -19.79 -8.73
N GLU A 182 19.61 -20.75 -9.41
CA GLU A 182 19.93 -21.05 -10.81
C GLU A 182 19.64 -19.85 -11.73
N GLU A 183 18.53 -19.13 -11.50
CA GLU A 183 18.15 -17.98 -12.32
C GLU A 183 19.01 -16.73 -12.05
N ASN A 184 19.28 -16.41 -10.79
CA ASN A 184 19.90 -15.14 -10.39
C ASN A 184 21.39 -15.26 -9.99
N GLY A 185 21.91 -16.48 -9.83
CA GLY A 185 23.28 -16.76 -9.37
C GLY A 185 23.53 -16.57 -7.87
N GLU A 186 22.64 -15.88 -7.15
CA GLU A 186 22.70 -15.67 -5.70
C GLU A 186 21.33 -15.91 -5.03
N ASP A 187 21.35 -16.13 -3.72
CA ASP A 187 20.12 -16.27 -2.94
C ASP A 187 19.36 -14.94 -2.89
N SER A 188 18.11 -14.95 -3.33
CA SER A 188 17.26 -13.77 -3.20
C SER A 188 16.97 -13.47 -1.73
N THR A 189 17.27 -12.24 -1.32
CA THR A 189 16.97 -11.71 0.02
C THR A 189 15.62 -11.02 0.10
N ASP A 190 14.93 -10.86 -1.05
CA ASP A 190 13.61 -10.23 -1.10
C ASP A 190 12.54 -11.18 -0.59
N GLY A 191 11.92 -10.83 0.54
CA GLY A 191 10.83 -11.60 1.14
C GLY A 191 9.58 -11.72 0.25
N SER A 192 9.46 -10.91 -0.82
CA SER A 192 8.40 -11.06 -1.82
C SER A 192 8.63 -12.27 -2.75
N VAL A 193 9.89 -12.60 -3.02
CA VAL A 193 10.32 -13.66 -3.95
C VAL A 193 10.72 -14.93 -3.20
N CYS A 194 11.36 -14.78 -2.04
CA CYS A 194 11.82 -15.87 -1.20
C CYS A 194 11.23 -15.71 0.22
N PRO A 195 10.06 -16.31 0.49
CA PRO A 195 9.38 -16.13 1.76
C PRO A 195 10.01 -16.95 2.88
N ASP A 196 9.73 -16.56 4.11
CA ASP A 196 10.14 -17.34 5.30
C ASP A 196 9.36 -18.66 5.40
N VAL A 197 9.96 -19.69 6.03
CA VAL A 197 9.35 -21.01 6.21
C VAL A 197 8.01 -20.93 6.92
N HIS A 198 7.85 -19.99 7.85
CA HIS A 198 6.59 -19.73 8.54
C HIS A 198 5.45 -19.30 7.59
N TYR A 199 5.76 -18.73 6.42
CA TYR A 199 4.77 -18.44 5.39
C TYR A 199 4.29 -19.72 4.72
N CYS A 200 5.19 -20.65 4.40
CA CYS A 200 4.87 -21.91 3.73
C CYS A 200 4.01 -22.87 4.58
N HIS A 201 3.93 -22.65 5.89
CA HIS A 201 3.09 -23.42 6.81
C HIS A 201 1.64 -22.89 6.94
N LYS A 202 1.29 -21.80 6.25
CA LYS A 202 -0.06 -21.23 6.26
C LYS A 202 -0.94 -21.81 5.16
#